data_AF-A0A0Q9KGH7-F1
#
_entry.id   AF-A0A0Q9KGH7-F1
#
_cell.length_a   1.000
_cell.length_b   1.000
_cell.length_c   1.000
_cell.angle_alpha   90.00
_cell.angle_beta   90.00
_cell.angle_gamma   90.00
#
_symmetry.space_group_name_H-M   'P 1'
#
loop_
_entity.id
_entity.type
_entity.pdbx_description
1 polymer ?
#
loop_
_entity_poly.entity_id
_entity_poly.type
_entity_poly.pdbx_seq_one_letter_code
_entity_poly.pdbx_strand_id
1 'polypeptide(L)'
;MPIQTETELYAPIKQYFEQRGYTVRAEIKHCDLVAIRGDEPPIIVELKKSFNIPLLVQGIDRLRLTDQVYVAFELPNKGRAPHRLQWEEIRRLCRMLGLGVLTVQFFKRKQPAVDLICEPTPYLLRPNKRAALKVVNEFHERSGDYNVGGSSKQKLMTAYREKSLHCAYLMRQHGPLSPRQLRDFTSNKAVSSLLQKNYYRWFVRQSRGIYHITPLGEQALADYAHVVTAFPGAETSDSSAVLSTI
;
A
#
# COMPACT_ATOMS: atom_id res chain seq x y z
N MET A 1 -19.14 16.83 -18.28
CA MET A 1 -18.22 16.80 -19.46
C MET A 1 -16.90 17.28 -18.95
N PRO A 2 -15.75 16.74 -19.40
CA PRO A 2 -14.46 17.21 -18.93
C PRO A 2 -14.32 18.71 -19.22
N ILE A 3 -13.84 19.46 -18.23
CA ILE A 3 -13.60 20.90 -18.41
C ILE A 3 -12.46 21.13 -19.39
N GLN A 4 -12.55 22.20 -20.16
CA GLN A 4 -11.51 22.60 -21.11
C GLN A 4 -10.43 23.43 -20.41
N THR A 5 -10.83 24.31 -19.50
CA THR A 5 -9.98 25.30 -18.81
C THR A 5 -10.16 25.24 -17.30
N GLU A 6 -9.14 25.67 -16.56
CA GLU A 6 -9.20 25.74 -15.08
C GLU A 6 -10.17 26.81 -14.59
N THR A 7 -10.32 27.88 -15.37
CA THR A 7 -11.26 28.99 -15.12
C THR A 7 -12.72 28.52 -15.03
N GLU A 8 -13.07 27.38 -15.62
CA GLU A 8 -14.41 26.79 -15.47
C GLU A 8 -14.73 26.37 -14.02
N LEU A 9 -13.71 26.05 -13.21
CA LEU A 9 -13.87 25.72 -11.79
C LEU A 9 -14.21 26.93 -10.94
N TYR A 10 -13.82 28.13 -11.37
CA TYR A 10 -13.95 29.34 -10.56
C TYR A 10 -15.41 29.67 -10.23
N ALA A 11 -16.29 29.72 -11.24
CA ALA A 11 -17.67 30.15 -11.06
C ALA A 11 -18.47 29.26 -10.09
N PRO A 12 -18.41 27.91 -10.18
CA PRO A 12 -19.04 27.02 -9.20
C PRO A 12 -18.52 27.19 -7.78
N ILE A 13 -17.19 27.29 -7.59
CA ILE A 13 -16.60 27.46 -6.25
C ILE A 13 -16.95 28.83 -5.67
N LYS A 14 -16.92 29.89 -6.49
CA LYS A 14 -17.36 31.22 -6.09
C LYS A 14 -18.80 31.20 -5.58
N GLN A 15 -19.72 30.62 -6.36
CA GLN A 15 -21.13 30.51 -5.96
C GLN A 15 -21.30 29.71 -4.67
N TYR A 16 -20.54 28.62 -4.50
CA TYR A 16 -20.56 27.79 -3.29
C TYR A 16 -20.24 28.60 -2.03
N PHE A 17 -19.22 29.48 -2.06
CA PHE A 17 -18.85 30.32 -0.93
C PHE A 17 -19.78 31.54 -0.77
N GLU A 18 -20.22 32.18 -1.86
CA GLU A 18 -21.15 33.31 -1.81
C GLU A 18 -22.49 32.93 -1.17
N GLN A 19 -23.02 31.73 -1.47
CA GLN A 19 -24.21 31.20 -0.80
C GLN A 19 -24.05 30.99 0.70
N ARG A 20 -22.80 30.95 1.20
CA ARG A 20 -22.46 30.84 2.63
C ARG A 20 -22.09 32.18 3.26
N GLY A 21 -22.35 33.28 2.56
CA GLY A 21 -22.15 34.65 3.05
C GLY A 21 -20.74 35.18 2.87
N TYR A 22 -19.90 34.54 2.06
CA TYR A 22 -18.55 35.05 1.76
C TYR A 22 -18.58 36.03 0.58
N THR A 23 -17.74 37.06 0.67
CA THR A 23 -17.35 37.85 -0.51
C THR A 23 -16.16 37.20 -1.17
N VAL A 24 -16.28 36.86 -2.46
CA VAL A 24 -15.28 36.09 -3.19
C VAL A 24 -14.62 36.93 -4.28
N ARG A 25 -13.29 36.86 -4.38
CA ARG A 25 -12.49 37.51 -5.44
C ARG A 25 -11.46 36.54 -6.01
N ALA A 26 -11.18 36.65 -7.30
CA ALA A 26 -10.15 35.87 -8.00
C ALA A 26 -8.78 36.55 -7.92
N GLU A 27 -7.71 35.77 -8.08
CA GLU A 27 -6.35 36.25 -8.40
C GLU A 27 -5.77 37.26 -7.38
N ILE A 28 -6.13 37.12 -6.11
CA ILE A 28 -5.63 37.99 -5.04
C ILE A 28 -4.27 37.46 -4.57
N LYS A 29 -3.20 38.24 -4.74
CA LYS A 29 -1.83 37.85 -4.34
C LYS A 29 -1.43 36.47 -4.88
N HIS A 30 -1.80 36.20 -6.12
CA HIS A 30 -1.57 34.92 -6.82
C HIS A 30 -2.35 33.73 -6.26
N CYS A 31 -3.36 33.93 -5.41
CA CYS A 31 -4.31 32.89 -5.04
C CYS A 31 -5.47 32.87 -6.05
N ASP A 32 -5.81 31.71 -6.58
CA ASP A 32 -6.86 31.59 -7.60
C ASP A 32 -8.22 32.11 -7.10
N LEU A 33 -8.57 31.81 -5.85
CA LEU A 33 -9.79 32.30 -5.20
C LEU A 33 -9.55 32.60 -3.72
N VAL A 34 -10.00 33.78 -3.29
CA VAL A 34 -10.02 34.20 -1.88
C VAL A 34 -11.45 34.57 -1.48
N ALA A 35 -11.91 34.02 -0.37
CA ALA A 35 -13.23 34.25 0.19
C ALA A 35 -13.11 34.81 1.62
N ILE A 36 -13.79 35.94 1.88
CA ILE A 36 -13.76 36.64 3.18
C ILE A 36 -15.19 36.82 3.70
N ARG A 37 -15.39 36.61 5.00
CA ARG A 37 -16.67 36.84 5.69
C ARG A 37 -16.43 37.58 7.01
N GLY A 38 -16.79 38.86 7.06
CA GLY A 38 -16.54 39.71 8.23
C GLY A 38 -15.06 39.71 8.61
N ASP A 39 -14.78 39.45 9.89
CA ASP A 39 -13.44 39.39 10.48
C ASP A 39 -12.88 37.95 10.57
N GLU A 40 -13.54 36.95 9.95
CA GLU A 40 -13.03 35.58 9.92
C GLU A 40 -11.73 35.49 9.09
N PRO A 41 -10.82 34.55 9.42
CA PRO A 41 -9.64 34.27 8.60
C PRO A 41 -10.03 34.03 7.12
N PRO A 42 -9.21 34.49 6.16
CA PRO A 42 -9.53 34.30 4.75
C PRO A 42 -9.53 32.81 4.40
N ILE A 43 -10.52 32.40 3.60
CA ILE A 43 -10.50 31.11 2.93
C ILE A 43 -9.75 31.28 1.61
N ILE A 44 -8.78 30.40 1.36
CA ILE A 44 -8.02 30.37 0.11
C ILE A 44 -8.31 29.06 -0.61
N VAL A 45 -8.56 29.13 -1.92
CA VAL A 45 -8.81 27.94 -2.75
C VAL A 45 -7.92 27.97 -3.98
N GLU A 46 -7.10 26.94 -4.14
CA GLU A 46 -6.28 26.69 -5.34
C GLU A 46 -7.04 25.75 -6.30
N LEU A 47 -7.01 26.05 -7.59
CA LEU A 47 -7.81 25.38 -8.62
C LEU A 47 -6.91 24.64 -9.62
N LYS A 48 -7.17 23.35 -9.86
CA LYS A 48 -6.59 22.63 -11.00
C LYS A 48 -7.59 21.70 -11.66
N LYS A 49 -7.42 21.46 -12.96
CA LYS A 49 -8.28 20.50 -13.70
C LYS A 49 -8.29 19.12 -13.03
N SER A 50 -7.13 18.69 -12.53
CA SER A 50 -6.94 17.40 -11.92
C SER A 50 -6.22 17.53 -10.59
N PHE A 51 -6.48 16.59 -9.69
CA PHE A 51 -5.68 16.44 -8.48
C PHE A 51 -4.26 16.01 -8.84
N ASN A 52 -3.26 16.85 -8.56
CA ASN A 52 -1.86 16.61 -8.91
C ASN A 52 -0.91 17.23 -7.88
N ILE A 53 0.38 16.92 -7.99
CA ILE A 53 1.40 17.43 -7.06
C ILE A 53 1.50 18.97 -7.07
N PRO A 54 1.54 19.66 -8.24
CA PRO A 54 1.53 21.11 -8.26
C PRO A 54 0.39 21.75 -7.45
N LEU A 55 -0.85 21.26 -7.59
CA LEU A 55 -1.99 21.72 -6.82
C LEU A 55 -1.77 21.59 -5.30
N LEU A 56 -1.22 20.45 -4.87
CA LEU A 56 -0.92 20.20 -3.46
C LEU A 56 0.17 21.15 -2.94
N VAL A 57 1.23 21.37 -3.71
CA VAL A 57 2.33 22.28 -3.35
C VAL A 57 1.82 23.71 -3.21
N GLN A 58 1.03 24.18 -4.18
CA GLN A 58 0.39 25.50 -4.11
C GLN A 58 -0.48 25.63 -2.85
N GLY A 59 -1.34 24.63 -2.56
CA GLY A 59 -2.16 24.62 -1.35
C GLY A 59 -1.31 24.70 -0.08
N ILE A 60 -0.23 23.91 0.02
CA ILE A 60 0.68 23.94 1.18
C ILE A 60 1.32 25.32 1.35
N ASP A 61 1.72 25.97 0.26
CA ASP A 61 2.31 27.31 0.34
C ASP A 61 1.34 28.34 0.90
N ARG A 62 0.03 28.19 0.65
CA ARG A 62 -1.03 29.06 1.22
C ARG A 62 -1.28 28.85 2.70
N LEU A 63 -0.88 27.70 3.27
CA LEU A 63 -1.00 27.47 4.72
C LEU A 63 -0.17 28.43 5.56
N ARG A 64 0.79 29.15 4.94
CA ARG A 64 1.53 30.24 5.58
C ARG A 64 0.66 31.49 5.83
N LEU A 65 -0.49 31.60 5.17
CA LEU A 65 -1.37 32.76 5.21
C LEU A 65 -2.61 32.53 6.08
N THR A 66 -3.12 31.29 6.12
CA THR A 66 -4.35 30.89 6.81
C THR A 66 -4.36 29.38 6.99
N ASP A 67 -5.08 28.86 7.98
CA ASP A 67 -5.36 27.42 8.11
C ASP A 67 -6.58 26.98 7.29
N GLN A 68 -7.36 27.92 6.74
CA GLN A 68 -8.54 27.67 5.92
C GLN A 68 -8.18 27.56 4.42
N VAL A 69 -7.35 26.58 4.07
CA VAL A 69 -6.93 26.36 2.67
C VAL A 69 -7.60 25.14 2.06
N TYR A 70 -8.16 25.30 0.88
CA TYR A 70 -8.74 24.22 0.09
C TYR A 70 -7.99 24.06 -1.23
N VAL A 71 -7.94 22.83 -1.71
CA VAL A 71 -7.65 22.53 -3.12
C VAL A 71 -8.94 22.08 -3.80
N ALA A 72 -9.19 22.56 -5.02
CA ALA A 72 -10.35 22.18 -5.79
C ALA A 72 -9.99 21.69 -7.18
N PHE A 73 -10.69 20.64 -7.62
CA PHE A 73 -10.48 20.06 -8.95
C PHE A 73 -11.75 19.44 -9.53
N GLU A 74 -11.72 19.13 -10.83
CA GLU A 74 -12.85 18.50 -11.50
C GLU A 74 -13.07 17.06 -10.98
N LEU A 75 -14.30 16.75 -10.59
CA LEU A 75 -14.75 15.37 -10.41
C LEU A 75 -15.23 14.81 -11.76
N PRO A 76 -14.53 13.82 -12.35
CA PRO A 76 -14.97 13.24 -13.60
C PRO A 76 -16.36 12.62 -13.46
N ASN A 77 -17.13 12.58 -14.56
CA ASN A 77 -18.50 12.04 -14.62
C ASN A 77 -18.71 10.64 -13.98
N LYS A 78 -17.64 9.87 -13.75
CA LYS A 78 -17.71 8.53 -13.12
C LYS A 78 -17.63 8.57 -11.58
N GLY A 79 -17.43 9.74 -10.96
CA GLY A 79 -17.30 9.90 -9.50
C GLY A 79 -16.08 9.19 -8.89
N ARG A 80 -15.18 8.66 -9.72
CA ARG A 80 -14.00 7.92 -9.27
C ARG A 80 -12.94 8.89 -8.78
N ALA A 81 -12.31 8.54 -7.68
CA ALA A 81 -11.13 9.25 -7.21
C ALA A 81 -10.01 9.21 -8.28
N PRO A 82 -9.25 10.30 -8.43
CA PRO A 82 -8.17 10.41 -9.40
C PRO A 82 -7.05 9.39 -9.14
N HIS A 83 -6.24 9.12 -10.19
CA HIS A 83 -5.05 8.27 -10.12
C HIS A 83 -5.26 6.85 -9.58
N ARG A 84 -6.49 6.32 -9.70
CA ARG A 84 -6.90 5.00 -9.15
C ARG A 84 -6.81 4.90 -7.63
N LEU A 85 -6.73 6.05 -6.94
CA LEU A 85 -6.84 6.13 -5.50
C LEU A 85 -8.29 5.90 -5.05
N GLN A 86 -8.47 5.71 -3.75
CA GLN A 86 -9.75 5.77 -3.05
C GLN A 86 -9.95 7.17 -2.45
N TRP A 87 -11.21 7.60 -2.29
CA TRP A 87 -11.52 8.89 -1.66
C TRP A 87 -10.95 9.01 -0.24
N GLU A 88 -10.95 7.92 0.53
CA GLU A 88 -10.33 7.88 1.86
C GLU A 88 -8.81 8.13 1.84
N GLU A 89 -8.10 7.72 0.79
CA GLU A 89 -6.67 7.99 0.65
C GLU A 89 -6.40 9.47 0.37
N ILE A 90 -7.22 10.10 -0.48
CA ILE A 90 -7.15 11.54 -0.77
C ILE A 90 -7.50 12.35 0.48
N ARG A 91 -8.60 12.01 1.17
CA ARG A 91 -8.98 12.63 2.44
C ARG A 91 -7.86 12.55 3.47
N ARG A 92 -7.24 11.38 3.61
CA ARG A 92 -6.13 11.19 4.54
C ARG A 92 -4.91 12.03 4.15
N LEU A 93 -4.53 12.04 2.87
CA LEU A 93 -3.39 12.82 2.37
C LEU A 93 -3.60 14.31 2.61
N CYS A 94 -4.74 14.87 2.17
CA CYS A 94 -4.98 16.30 2.30
C CYS A 94 -5.11 16.73 3.76
N ARG A 95 -5.76 15.91 4.62
CA ARG A 95 -5.77 16.17 6.07
C ARG A 95 -4.38 16.15 6.69
N MET A 96 -3.51 15.21 6.29
CA MET A 96 -2.10 15.18 6.73
C MET A 96 -1.35 16.45 6.35
N LEU A 97 -1.71 17.07 5.23
CA LEU A 97 -1.13 18.32 4.75
C LEU A 97 -1.81 19.56 5.36
N GLY A 98 -2.93 19.42 6.08
CA GLY A 98 -3.72 20.56 6.58
C GLY A 98 -4.65 21.19 5.54
N LEU A 99 -4.92 20.50 4.43
CA LEU A 99 -5.72 21.02 3.32
C LEU A 99 -7.16 20.46 3.33
N GLY A 100 -8.11 21.33 3.03
CA GLY A 100 -9.46 20.97 2.62
C GLY A 100 -9.50 20.54 1.16
N VAL A 101 -10.52 19.77 0.80
CA VAL A 101 -10.71 19.29 -0.58
C VAL A 101 -12.13 19.55 -1.03
N LEU A 102 -12.25 20.28 -2.13
CA LEU A 102 -13.49 20.49 -2.87
C LEU A 102 -13.37 19.79 -4.22
N THR A 103 -14.49 19.30 -4.74
CA THR A 103 -14.55 18.80 -6.11
C THR A 103 -15.73 19.37 -6.86
N VAL A 104 -15.56 19.62 -8.15
CA VAL A 104 -16.63 20.18 -8.99
C VAL A 104 -17.04 19.16 -10.06
N GLN A 105 -18.30 18.75 -10.05
CA GLN A 105 -18.86 17.87 -11.07
C GLN A 105 -19.65 18.67 -12.11
N PHE A 106 -19.27 18.55 -13.39
CA PHE A 106 -19.95 19.23 -14.50
C PHE A 106 -20.93 18.31 -15.24
N PHE A 107 -22.19 18.74 -15.32
CA PHE A 107 -23.25 18.00 -16.02
C PHE A 107 -23.56 18.65 -17.38
N LYS A 108 -24.12 17.87 -18.32
CA LYS A 108 -24.54 18.38 -19.63
C LYS A 108 -25.80 19.27 -19.58
N ARG A 109 -26.68 19.03 -18.60
CA ARG A 109 -28.03 19.62 -18.52
C ARG A 109 -28.40 20.19 -17.15
N LYS A 110 -27.48 20.13 -16.19
CA LYS A 110 -27.69 20.60 -14.81
C LYS A 110 -26.54 21.55 -14.44
N GLN A 111 -26.78 22.41 -13.47
CA GLN A 111 -25.73 23.26 -12.91
C GLN A 111 -24.61 22.40 -12.31
N PRO A 112 -23.35 22.85 -12.35
CA PRO A 112 -22.25 22.16 -11.69
C PRO A 112 -22.52 21.96 -10.20
N ALA A 113 -22.13 20.80 -9.66
CA ALA A 113 -22.22 20.52 -8.23
C ALA A 113 -20.84 20.63 -7.59
N VAL A 114 -20.77 21.25 -6.42
CA VAL A 114 -19.56 21.34 -5.61
C VAL A 114 -19.72 20.44 -4.40
N ASP A 115 -18.83 19.47 -4.26
CA ASP A 115 -18.79 18.54 -3.14
C ASP A 115 -17.59 18.84 -2.24
N LEU A 116 -17.83 18.90 -0.93
CA LEU A 116 -16.80 18.99 0.09
C LEU A 116 -16.38 17.59 0.53
N ILE A 117 -15.15 17.21 0.18
CA ILE A 117 -14.60 15.88 0.45
C ILE A 117 -13.96 15.83 1.85
N CYS A 118 -13.27 16.90 2.25
CA CYS A 118 -12.80 17.08 3.62
C CYS A 118 -12.53 18.54 3.96
N GLU A 119 -12.70 18.88 5.23
CA GLU A 119 -12.33 20.18 5.79
C GLU A 119 -10.83 20.24 6.12
N PRO A 120 -10.20 21.43 6.05
CA PRO A 120 -8.84 21.65 6.52
C PRO A 120 -8.83 21.54 8.05
N THR A 121 -8.56 20.33 8.54
CA THR A 121 -8.56 20.03 9.97
C THR A 121 -7.20 19.48 10.39
N PRO A 122 -6.69 19.85 11.58
CA PRO A 122 -5.44 19.31 12.08
C PRO A 122 -5.43 17.78 12.08
N TYR A 123 -4.33 17.20 11.60
CA TYR A 123 -4.17 15.75 11.55
C TYR A 123 -2.88 15.33 12.25
N LEU A 124 -3.01 14.39 13.20
CA LEU A 124 -1.87 13.79 13.88
C LEU A 124 -1.70 12.35 13.40
N LEU A 125 -0.58 12.08 12.74
CA LEU A 125 -0.17 10.72 12.40
C LEU A 125 0.10 9.93 13.68
N ARG A 126 -0.63 8.82 13.86
CA ARG A 126 -0.42 7.89 14.97
C ARG A 126 0.31 6.65 14.47
N PRO A 127 1.57 6.42 14.88
CA PRO A 127 2.30 5.21 14.50
C PRO A 127 1.58 3.96 14.98
N ASN A 128 1.40 2.99 14.08
CA ASN A 128 0.89 1.68 14.46
C ASN A 128 2.05 0.79 14.93
N LYS A 129 2.39 0.90 16.23
CA LYS A 129 3.50 0.15 16.86
C LYS A 129 3.41 -1.36 16.61
N ARG A 130 2.19 -1.91 16.61
CA ARG A 130 1.96 -3.34 16.36
C ARG A 130 2.29 -3.74 14.93
N ALA A 131 1.89 -2.91 13.95
CA ALA A 131 2.24 -3.15 12.55
C ALA A 131 3.76 -3.01 12.32
N ALA A 132 4.39 -1.99 12.91
CA ALA A 132 5.84 -1.81 12.84
C ALA A 132 6.58 -3.03 13.41
N LEU A 133 6.15 -3.55 14.57
CA LEU A 133 6.76 -4.73 15.17
C LEU A 133 6.62 -5.98 14.27
N LYS A 134 5.51 -6.13 13.55
CA LYS A 134 5.35 -7.23 12.58
C LYS A 134 6.38 -7.15 11.45
N VAL A 135 6.70 -5.94 10.97
CA VAL A 135 7.73 -5.73 9.95
C VAL A 135 9.10 -6.14 10.49
N VAL A 136 9.43 -5.72 11.71
CA VAL A 136 10.69 -6.07 12.38
C VAL A 136 10.81 -7.58 12.59
N ASN A 137 9.73 -8.22 13.06
CA ASN A 137 9.72 -9.67 13.25
C ASN A 137 9.87 -10.43 11.93
N GLU A 138 9.16 -10.02 10.86
CA GLU A 138 9.31 -10.64 9.53
C GLU A 138 10.75 -10.50 9.02
N PHE A 139 11.40 -9.35 9.24
CA PHE A 139 12.80 -9.13 8.86
C PHE A 139 13.75 -10.09 9.60
N HIS A 140 13.64 -10.18 10.93
CA HIS A 140 14.51 -11.06 11.73
C HIS A 140 14.24 -12.56 11.52
N GLU A 141 13.03 -12.92 11.11
CA GLU A 141 12.67 -14.32 10.88
C GLU A 141 13.12 -14.87 9.52
N ARG A 142 13.57 -14.01 8.60
CA ARG A 142 14.13 -14.41 7.30
C ARG A 142 15.61 -14.73 7.40
N SER A 143 16.07 -15.81 6.77
CA SER A 143 17.50 -16.14 6.75
C SER A 143 18.30 -15.35 5.70
N GLY A 144 17.63 -14.72 4.74
CA GLY A 144 18.30 -14.01 3.66
C GLY A 144 17.38 -13.13 2.82
N ASP A 145 17.97 -12.39 1.89
CA ASP A 145 17.26 -11.54 0.95
C ASP A 145 16.96 -12.27 -0.36
N TYR A 146 15.88 -13.07 -0.34
CA TYR A 146 15.46 -13.87 -1.48
C TYR A 146 14.50 -13.13 -2.43
N ASN A 147 14.15 -11.87 -2.13
CA ASN A 147 13.17 -11.12 -2.91
C ASN A 147 13.83 -9.90 -3.56
N VAL A 148 13.92 -9.89 -4.89
CA VAL A 148 14.23 -8.67 -5.63
C VAL A 148 12.95 -7.86 -5.85
N GLY A 149 12.95 -6.60 -5.41
CA GLY A 149 11.82 -5.68 -5.57
C GLY A 149 11.37 -5.56 -7.04
N GLY A 150 10.06 -5.60 -7.29
CA GLY A 150 9.50 -5.45 -8.64
C GLY A 150 9.38 -6.73 -9.47
N SER A 151 9.83 -7.90 -8.97
CA SER A 151 9.62 -9.17 -9.66
C SER A 151 8.15 -9.60 -9.60
N SER A 152 7.45 -9.52 -10.74
CA SER A 152 6.04 -9.91 -10.86
C SER A 152 5.81 -11.40 -11.12
N LYS A 153 6.88 -12.16 -11.41
CA LYS A 153 6.79 -13.56 -11.87
C LYS A 153 6.98 -14.58 -10.75
N GLN A 154 7.67 -14.25 -9.66
CA GLN A 154 7.87 -15.16 -8.54
C GLN A 154 7.07 -14.72 -7.31
N LYS A 155 6.42 -15.67 -6.63
CA LYS A 155 5.65 -15.36 -5.41
C LYS A 155 6.64 -14.97 -4.30
N LEU A 156 6.32 -13.89 -3.56
CA LEU A 156 7.15 -13.31 -2.49
C LEU A 156 7.56 -14.31 -1.41
N MET A 157 8.86 -14.47 -1.15
CA MET A 157 9.40 -15.38 -0.12
C MET A 157 9.21 -14.83 1.29
N THR A 158 8.11 -15.13 2.00
CA THR A 158 7.92 -14.71 3.40
C THR A 158 8.67 -15.61 4.39
N ALA A 159 8.91 -15.15 5.62
CA ALA A 159 9.50 -15.99 6.68
C ALA A 159 8.69 -17.28 6.89
N TYR A 160 7.35 -17.19 6.82
CA TYR A 160 6.47 -18.36 6.88
C TYR A 160 6.73 -19.35 5.72
N ARG A 161 6.91 -18.85 4.50
CA ARG A 161 7.20 -19.70 3.34
C ARG A 161 8.56 -20.34 3.43
N GLU A 162 9.57 -19.59 3.82
CA GLU A 162 10.93 -20.07 4.00
C GLU A 162 10.98 -21.20 5.04
N LYS A 163 10.38 -20.98 6.21
CA LYS A 163 10.26 -22.01 7.27
C LYS A 163 9.47 -23.23 6.79
N SER A 164 8.46 -23.03 5.94
CA SER A 164 7.70 -24.13 5.34
C SER A 164 8.54 -24.92 4.34
N LEU A 165 9.35 -24.24 3.51
CA LEU A 165 10.29 -24.88 2.59
C LEU A 165 11.34 -25.67 3.34
N HIS A 166 11.87 -25.14 4.44
CA HIS A 166 12.85 -25.87 5.25
C HIS A 166 12.24 -27.15 5.85
N CYS A 167 11.00 -27.11 6.35
CA CYS A 167 10.32 -28.32 6.81
C CYS A 167 10.07 -29.33 5.67
N ALA A 168 9.67 -28.84 4.49
CA ALA A 168 9.48 -29.67 3.31
C ALA A 168 10.80 -30.34 2.87
N TYR A 169 11.89 -29.58 2.85
CA TYR A 169 13.23 -30.06 2.52
C TYR A 169 13.67 -31.19 3.47
N LEU A 170 13.51 -31.00 4.79
CA LEU A 170 13.86 -32.02 5.78
C LEU A 170 13.01 -33.29 5.65
N MET A 171 11.72 -33.15 5.33
CA MET A 171 10.84 -34.31 5.07
C MET A 171 11.19 -35.05 3.78
N ARG A 172 11.71 -34.34 2.76
CA ARG A 172 12.23 -34.99 1.55
C ARG A 172 13.50 -35.79 1.86
N GLN A 173 14.38 -35.26 2.71
CA GLN A 173 15.64 -35.91 3.07
C GLN A 173 15.48 -37.10 4.03
N HIS A 174 14.65 -36.95 5.06
CA HIS A 174 14.53 -37.96 6.14
C HIS A 174 13.22 -38.77 6.09
N GLY A 175 12.37 -38.52 5.10
CA GLY A 175 11.04 -39.13 5.01
C GLY A 175 10.02 -38.50 5.98
N PRO A 176 8.95 -39.23 6.36
CA PRO A 176 7.92 -38.71 7.23
C PRO A 176 8.45 -38.34 8.62
N LEU A 177 8.19 -37.10 9.07
CA LEU A 177 8.71 -36.56 10.33
C LEU A 177 7.60 -36.10 11.27
N SER A 178 7.85 -36.21 12.57
CA SER A 178 7.01 -35.60 13.60
C SER A 178 7.30 -34.10 13.77
N PRO A 179 6.34 -33.31 14.29
CA PRO A 179 6.59 -31.92 14.65
C PRO A 179 7.72 -31.75 15.66
N ARG A 180 7.99 -32.76 16.50
CA ARG A 180 9.12 -32.73 17.45
C ARG A 180 10.45 -32.80 16.72
N GLN A 181 10.64 -33.81 15.87
CA GLN A 181 11.87 -33.94 15.07
C GLN A 181 12.14 -32.70 14.22
N LEU A 182 11.10 -32.16 13.56
CA LEU A 182 11.25 -30.93 12.78
C LEU A 182 11.65 -29.72 13.63
N ARG A 183 11.15 -29.58 14.87
CA ARG A 183 11.62 -28.52 15.77
C ARG A 183 13.09 -28.70 16.14
N ASP A 184 13.51 -29.94 16.36
CA ASP A 184 14.88 -30.24 16.75
C ASP A 184 15.85 -29.92 15.59
N PHE A 185 15.47 -30.24 14.34
CA PHE A 185 16.27 -29.89 13.15
C PHE A 185 16.28 -28.39 12.83
N THR A 186 15.14 -27.71 12.93
CA THR A 186 15.00 -26.32 12.45
C THR A 186 15.21 -25.27 13.55
N SER A 187 15.26 -25.69 14.82
CA SER A 187 15.14 -24.82 16.01
C SER A 187 13.88 -23.93 16.01
N ASN A 188 12.92 -24.18 15.11
CA ASN A 188 11.74 -23.34 14.94
C ASN A 188 10.60 -23.82 15.85
N LYS A 189 10.37 -23.13 16.96
CA LYS A 189 9.32 -23.46 17.94
C LYS A 189 7.90 -23.47 17.34
N ALA A 190 7.66 -22.78 16.22
CA ALA A 190 6.35 -22.65 15.58
C ALA A 190 5.99 -23.75 14.57
N VAL A 191 6.84 -24.76 14.38
CA VAL A 191 6.62 -25.87 13.42
C VAL A 191 5.23 -26.50 13.55
N SER A 192 4.74 -26.77 14.76
CA SER A 192 3.43 -27.38 14.95
C SER A 192 2.30 -26.52 14.36
N SER A 193 2.35 -25.20 14.58
CA SER A 193 1.34 -24.28 14.01
C SER A 193 1.48 -24.16 12.50
N LEU A 194 2.70 -24.20 11.98
CA LEU A 194 2.98 -24.14 10.55
C LEU A 194 2.36 -25.35 9.82
N LEU A 195 2.61 -26.57 10.33
CA LEU A 195 2.07 -27.81 9.77
C LEU A 195 0.54 -27.90 9.89
N GLN A 196 -0.05 -27.32 10.94
CA GLN A 196 -1.50 -27.28 11.12
C GLN A 196 -2.18 -26.28 10.18
N LYS A 197 -1.63 -25.06 10.04
CA LYS A 197 -2.19 -24.03 9.17
C LYS A 197 -2.05 -24.40 7.70
N ASN A 198 -0.90 -24.96 7.32
CA ASN A 198 -0.62 -25.54 6.01
C ASN A 198 -1.18 -24.72 4.83
N TYR A 199 -1.00 -23.39 4.85
CA TYR A 199 -1.60 -22.48 3.86
C TYR A 199 -1.27 -22.84 2.40
N TYR A 200 -0.12 -23.47 2.17
CA TYR A 200 0.34 -23.88 0.84
C TYR A 200 0.04 -25.34 0.49
N ARG A 201 -0.54 -26.10 1.43
CA ARG A 201 -0.88 -27.53 1.26
C ARG A 201 0.33 -28.40 0.90
N TRP A 202 1.51 -28.03 1.37
CA TRP A 202 2.77 -28.76 1.15
C TRP A 202 2.93 -29.99 2.04
N PHE A 203 2.12 -30.09 3.09
CA PHE A 203 2.19 -31.19 4.05
C PHE A 203 0.90 -31.99 4.07
N VAL A 204 1.02 -33.28 4.34
CA VAL A 204 -0.10 -34.19 4.62
C VAL A 204 0.19 -34.94 5.92
N ARG A 205 -0.84 -35.15 6.73
CA ARG A 205 -0.74 -35.95 7.94
C ARG A 205 -0.89 -37.43 7.55
N GLN A 206 0.21 -38.17 7.57
CA GLN A 206 0.21 -39.60 7.21
C GLN A 206 -0.34 -40.47 8.35
N SER A 207 -0.01 -40.13 9.59
CA SER A 207 -0.54 -40.81 10.78
C SER A 207 -0.57 -39.86 12.00
N ARG A 208 -0.94 -40.37 13.17
CA ARG A 208 -1.07 -39.53 14.37
C ARG A 208 0.27 -38.89 14.74
N GLY A 209 0.44 -37.62 14.38
CA GLY A 209 1.62 -36.84 14.75
C GLY A 209 2.80 -37.01 13.79
N ILE A 210 2.60 -37.67 12.64
CA ILE A 210 3.59 -37.82 11.58
C ILE A 210 3.07 -37.14 10.33
N TYR A 211 3.93 -36.32 9.72
CA TYR A 211 3.65 -35.55 8.53
C TYR A 211 4.61 -35.95 7.42
N HIS A 212 4.13 -35.86 6.19
CA HIS A 212 4.91 -36.09 4.99
C HIS A 212 4.65 -34.95 3.99
N ILE A 213 5.55 -34.80 3.02
CA ILE A 213 5.44 -33.81 1.96
C ILE A 213 4.42 -34.26 0.90
N THR A 214 3.70 -33.31 0.31
CA THR A 214 2.77 -33.56 -0.80
C THR A 214 3.46 -33.32 -2.14
N PRO A 215 2.88 -33.75 -3.28
CA PRO A 215 3.40 -33.40 -4.61
C PRO A 215 3.54 -31.88 -4.83
N LEU A 216 2.65 -31.07 -4.23
CA LEU A 216 2.76 -29.61 -4.27
C LEU A 216 3.95 -29.07 -3.46
N GLY A 217 4.30 -29.75 -2.36
CA GLY A 217 5.49 -29.43 -1.58
C GLY A 217 6.76 -29.77 -2.36
N GLU A 218 6.81 -30.93 -3.02
CA GLU A 218 7.93 -31.33 -3.88
C GLU A 218 8.14 -30.34 -5.02
N GLN A 219 7.06 -29.96 -5.70
CA GLN A 219 7.11 -28.92 -6.74
C GLN A 219 7.64 -27.59 -6.19
N ALA A 220 7.22 -27.19 -4.99
CA ALA A 220 7.71 -25.96 -4.38
C ALA A 220 9.21 -26.02 -4.06
N LEU A 221 9.76 -27.16 -3.67
CA LEU A 221 11.21 -27.30 -3.48
C LEU A 221 11.98 -27.07 -4.79
N ALA A 222 11.41 -27.45 -5.94
CA ALA A 222 11.97 -27.13 -7.26
C ALA A 222 11.80 -25.64 -7.61
N ASP A 223 10.60 -25.08 -7.43
CA ASP A 223 10.29 -23.67 -7.75
C ASP A 223 11.18 -22.69 -6.96
N TYR A 224 11.55 -23.05 -5.73
CA TYR A 224 12.40 -22.24 -4.84
C TYR A 224 13.77 -22.86 -4.58
N ALA A 225 14.33 -23.59 -5.55
CA ALA A 225 15.64 -24.25 -5.41
C ALA A 225 16.74 -23.30 -4.89
N HIS A 226 16.75 -22.05 -5.37
CA HIS A 226 17.67 -20.99 -4.95
C HIS A 226 17.61 -20.63 -3.46
N VAL A 227 16.49 -20.90 -2.78
CA VAL A 227 16.35 -20.73 -1.32
C VAL A 227 16.74 -22.01 -0.60
N VAL A 228 16.38 -23.17 -1.16
CA VAL A 228 16.68 -24.48 -0.58
C VAL A 228 18.19 -24.73 -0.50
N THR A 229 18.96 -24.29 -1.48
CA THR A 229 20.43 -24.38 -1.49
C THR A 229 21.10 -23.60 -0.36
N ALA A 230 20.41 -22.61 0.22
CA ALA A 230 20.93 -21.82 1.34
C ALA A 230 20.66 -22.46 2.72
N PHE A 231 19.91 -23.58 2.79
CA PHE A 231 19.62 -24.23 4.07
C PHE A 231 20.83 -25.00 4.62
N PRO A 232 21.03 -25.01 5.95
CA PRO A 232 22.11 -25.76 6.58
C PRO A 232 21.99 -27.27 6.25
N GLY A 233 23.06 -27.88 5.73
CA GLY A 233 23.08 -29.29 5.34
C GLY A 233 22.58 -29.58 3.91
N ALA A 234 22.33 -28.55 3.10
CA ALA A 234 22.17 -28.73 1.66
C ALA A 234 23.53 -29.12 1.03
N GLU A 235 23.77 -30.42 0.86
CA GLU A 235 24.89 -30.87 0.05
C GLU A 235 24.72 -30.31 -1.37
N THR A 236 25.69 -29.50 -1.80
CA THR A 236 25.84 -29.08 -3.19
C THR A 236 26.19 -30.30 -4.02
N SER A 237 25.17 -31.02 -4.48
CA SER A 237 25.33 -32.05 -5.51
C SER A 237 25.56 -31.38 -6.86
N ASP A 238 26.70 -30.73 -7.04
CA ASP A 238 27.19 -30.35 -8.38
C ASP A 238 28.70 -30.05 -8.38
N SER A 239 29.53 -31.10 -8.42
CA SER A 239 30.86 -31.10 -9.06
C SER A 239 31.56 -32.45 -8.85
N SER A 240 31.32 -33.39 -9.76
CA SER A 240 32.35 -34.34 -10.23
C SER A 240 31.75 -35.32 -11.26
N ALA A 241 31.62 -34.88 -12.51
CA ALA A 241 31.44 -35.79 -13.62
C ALA A 241 32.05 -35.26 -14.92
N VAL A 242 33.26 -34.67 -14.84
CA VAL A 242 34.15 -34.61 -16.00
C VAL A 242 35.58 -34.76 -15.50
N LEU A 243 36.30 -35.72 -16.08
CA LEU A 243 37.75 -36.02 -16.01
C LEU A 243 38.16 -37.29 -15.24
N SER A 244 38.08 -38.42 -15.94
CA SER A 244 39.18 -39.41 -16.11
C SER A 244 38.66 -40.55 -17.01
N THR A 245 38.83 -40.49 -18.33
CA THR A 245 39.95 -41.11 -19.11
C THR A 245 39.91 -42.64 -19.05
N ILE A 246 39.64 -43.32 -20.17
CA ILE A 246 40.56 -43.88 -21.18
C ILE A 246 39.74 -44.16 -22.45
#